data_AF-V7BRT4-F1
#
_entry.id   AF-V7BRT4-F1
#
_cell.length_a   1.000
_cell.length_b   1.000
_cell.length_c   1.000
_cell.angle_alpha   90.00
_cell.angle_beta   90.00
_cell.angle_gamma   90.00
#
_symmetry.space_group_name_H-M   'P 1'
#
loop_
_entity.id
_entity.type
_entity.pdbx_description
1 polymer ?
#
loop_
_entity_poly.entity_id
_entity_poly.type
_entity_poly.pdbx_seq_one_letter_code
_entity_poly.pdbx_strand_id
1 'polypeptide(L)'
;MDSASSMGIPVYFFFTSGAAVLALYSYFPKLHQESSVSFKDMVGVELRVPGNAPLKAVDLPEPILDRYDPAYWDMLDFCTRLATARGIIVNSFEELEPTAVNAVAQGACFPDPTRAPRIHYIGPLLAEPQQS
;
A
#
# COMPACT_ATOMS: atom_id res chain seq x y z
N MET A 1 -15.74 -2.30 -5.56
CA MET A 1 -15.88 -3.19 -4.39
C MET A 1 -17.34 -3.32 -3.98
N ASP A 2 -18.06 -2.19 -3.88
CA ASP A 2 -19.41 -2.11 -3.34
C ASP A 2 -20.44 -3.03 -4.01
N SER A 3 -20.39 -3.16 -5.35
CA SER A 3 -21.27 -4.08 -6.09
C SER A 3 -21.04 -5.56 -5.75
N ALA A 4 -19.78 -5.98 -5.54
CA ALA A 4 -19.48 -7.34 -5.15
C ALA A 4 -19.88 -7.59 -3.68
N SER A 5 -19.60 -6.61 -2.82
CA SER A 5 -19.97 -6.66 -1.40
C SER A 5 -21.49 -6.73 -1.19
N SER A 6 -22.30 -6.01 -1.96
CA SER A 6 -23.77 -6.06 -1.87
C SER A 6 -24.35 -7.42 -2.27
N MET A 7 -23.61 -8.19 -3.08
CA MET A 7 -23.94 -9.56 -3.47
C MET A 7 -23.34 -10.62 -2.53
N GLY A 8 -22.65 -10.20 -1.46
CA GLY A 8 -21.96 -11.11 -0.54
C GLY A 8 -20.70 -11.78 -1.12
N ILE A 9 -20.19 -11.26 -2.24
CA ILE A 9 -18.97 -11.79 -2.88
C ILE A 9 -17.74 -11.20 -2.18
N PRO A 10 -16.81 -12.05 -1.68
CA PRO A 10 -15.61 -11.55 -1.03
C PRO A 10 -14.68 -10.86 -2.03
N VAL A 11 -14.19 -9.68 -1.68
CA VAL A 11 -13.29 -8.89 -2.54
C VAL A 11 -11.85 -9.04 -2.09
N TYR A 12 -10.96 -9.32 -3.04
CA TYR A 12 -9.52 -9.41 -2.85
C TYR A 12 -8.81 -8.39 -3.75
N PHE A 13 -7.68 -7.87 -3.29
CA PHE A 13 -6.73 -7.15 -4.13
C PHE A 13 -5.62 -8.09 -4.58
N PHE A 14 -5.26 -8.03 -5.86
CA PHE A 14 -3.97 -8.53 -6.32
C PHE A 14 -3.00 -7.36 -6.42
N PHE A 15 -2.06 -7.29 -5.50
CA PHE A 15 -1.08 -6.23 -5.35
C PHE A 15 0.23 -6.64 -6.03
N THR A 16 0.56 -5.93 -7.10
CA THR A 16 1.66 -6.28 -8.02
C THR A 16 3.00 -5.63 -7.65
N SER A 17 3.14 -5.14 -6.41
CA SER A 17 4.37 -4.58 -5.86
C SER A 17 4.77 -5.29 -4.56
N GLY A 18 5.94 -4.94 -4.02
CA GLY A 18 6.47 -5.52 -2.79
C GLY A 18 5.74 -5.13 -1.50
N ALA A 19 6.12 -5.78 -0.41
CA ALA A 19 5.57 -5.57 0.92
C ALA A 19 5.86 -4.16 1.46
N ALA A 20 7.02 -3.56 1.14
CA ALA A 20 7.35 -2.20 1.59
C ALA A 20 6.38 -1.16 1.02
N VAL A 21 6.04 -1.31 -0.27
CA VAL A 21 5.05 -0.45 -0.95
C VAL A 21 3.64 -0.71 -0.43
N LEU A 22 3.29 -1.97 -0.18
CA LEU A 22 2.01 -2.30 0.46
C LEU A 22 1.88 -1.62 1.83
N ALA A 23 2.95 -1.64 2.64
CA ALA A 23 2.97 -0.98 3.93
C ALA A 23 2.83 0.55 3.79
N LEU A 24 3.55 1.17 2.84
CA LEU A 24 3.40 2.60 2.53
C LEU A 24 1.97 2.96 2.13
N TYR A 25 1.38 2.24 1.19
CA TYR A 25 0.03 2.52 0.69
C TYR A 25 -1.04 2.26 1.75
N SER A 26 -0.87 1.24 2.58
CA SER A 26 -1.79 1.01 3.72
C SER A 26 -1.73 2.13 4.76
N TYR A 27 -0.56 2.75 4.93
CA TYR A 27 -0.32 3.82 5.90
C TYR A 27 -0.57 5.23 5.33
N PHE A 28 -0.64 5.37 4.00
CA PHE A 28 -0.81 6.64 3.30
C PHE A 28 -2.04 7.44 3.77
N PRO A 29 -3.23 6.85 4.02
CA PRO A 29 -4.38 7.60 4.55
C PRO A 29 -4.08 8.32 5.87
N LYS A 30 -3.22 7.76 6.72
CA LYS A 30 -2.79 8.41 7.96
C LYS A 30 -1.84 9.57 7.68
N LEU A 31 -0.82 9.36 6.85
CA LEU A 31 0.08 10.44 6.42
C LEU A 31 -0.68 11.60 5.75
N HIS A 32 -1.73 11.29 4.99
CA HIS A 32 -2.60 12.29 4.38
C HIS A 32 -3.28 13.19 5.42
N GLN A 33 -3.71 12.63 6.56
CA GLN A 33 -4.38 13.36 7.63
C GLN A 33 -3.42 14.22 8.47
N GLU A 34 -2.14 13.86 8.51
CA GLU A 34 -1.13 14.55 9.33
C GLU A 34 -0.69 15.91 8.75
N SER A 35 -0.95 16.18 7.48
CA SER A 35 -0.58 17.44 6.83
C SER A 35 -1.54 17.82 5.72
N SER A 36 -1.62 19.10 5.36
CA SER A 36 -2.30 19.57 4.16
C SER A 36 -1.33 19.88 3.01
N VAL A 37 -0.03 19.73 3.21
CA VAL A 37 1.02 20.04 2.22
C VAL A 37 1.24 18.84 1.29
N SER A 38 1.53 19.09 0.01
CA SER A 38 1.91 18.05 -0.95
C SER A 38 3.31 17.52 -0.62
N PHE A 39 3.54 16.21 -0.75
CA PHE A 39 4.84 15.62 -0.40
C PHE A 39 5.98 16.10 -1.30
N LYS A 40 5.69 16.45 -2.57
CA LYS A 40 6.67 17.07 -3.48
C LYS A 40 7.27 18.38 -2.95
N ASP A 41 6.55 19.09 -2.08
CA ASP A 41 6.97 20.38 -1.53
C ASP A 41 7.69 20.21 -0.16
N MET A 42 7.73 18.99 0.38
CA MET A 42 8.33 18.69 1.69
C MET A 42 9.83 18.35 1.58
N VAL A 43 10.61 19.25 0.97
CA VAL A 43 12.05 19.04 0.76
C VAL A 43 12.77 18.85 2.10
N GLY A 44 13.57 17.78 2.19
CA GLY A 44 14.35 17.45 3.40
C GLY A 44 13.55 16.75 4.51
N VAL A 45 12.25 16.52 4.32
CA VAL A 45 11.41 15.79 5.28
C VAL A 45 11.54 14.28 5.05
N GLU A 46 11.76 13.54 6.13
CA GLU A 46 11.69 12.08 6.15
C GLU A 46 10.41 11.61 6.84
N LEU A 47 9.68 10.71 6.19
CA LEU A 47 8.48 10.06 6.69
C LEU A 47 8.83 8.72 7.31
N ARG A 48 8.20 8.42 8.44
CA ARG A 48 8.38 7.17 9.18
C ARG A 48 7.14 6.30 8.97
N VAL A 49 7.31 5.27 8.14
CA VAL A 49 6.26 4.30 7.83
C VAL A 49 6.68 2.94 8.41
N PRO A 50 5.79 2.25 9.17
CA PRO A 50 6.07 0.90 9.65
C PRO A 50 6.49 -0.03 8.51
N GLY A 51 7.57 -0.78 8.72
CA GLY A 51 8.08 -1.72 7.71
C GLY A 51 8.99 -1.10 6.64
N ASN A 52 9.21 0.22 6.66
CA ASN A 52 10.07 0.91 5.72
C ASN A 52 11.30 1.54 6.42
N ALA A 53 12.39 1.70 5.67
CA ALA A 53 13.41 2.68 6.01
C ALA A 53 12.81 4.09 5.97
N PRO A 54 13.41 5.11 6.64
CA PRO A 54 12.99 6.49 6.43
C PRO A 54 12.86 6.83 4.95
N LEU A 55 11.67 7.31 4.57
CA LEU A 55 11.34 7.66 3.20
C LEU A 55 11.42 9.17 3.05
N LYS A 56 12.15 9.67 2.06
CA LYS A 56 12.10 11.09 1.74
C LYS A 56 10.73 11.41 1.14
N ALA A 57 10.06 12.42 1.66
CA ALA A 57 8.71 12.77 1.22
C ALA A 57 8.65 13.04 -0.31
N VAL A 58 9.68 13.69 -0.84
CA VAL A 58 9.79 14.05 -2.27
C VAL A 58 10.05 12.85 -3.20
N ASP A 59 10.50 11.71 -2.67
CA ASP A 59 10.84 10.51 -3.44
C ASP A 59 9.73 9.43 -3.36
N LEU A 60 8.57 9.77 -2.80
CA LEU A 60 7.40 8.88 -2.80
C LEU A 60 6.88 8.63 -4.23
N PRO A 61 6.11 7.55 -4.45
CA PRO A 61 5.52 7.27 -5.75
C PRO A 61 4.75 8.48 -6.30
N GLU A 62 5.00 8.81 -7.57
CA GLU A 62 4.46 10.00 -8.24
C GLU A 62 2.95 10.21 -8.03
N PRO A 63 2.08 9.18 -8.13
CA PRO A 63 0.65 9.37 -7.94
C PRO A 63 0.24 9.90 -6.57
N ILE A 64 1.08 9.80 -5.54
CA ILE A 64 0.77 10.31 -4.19
C ILE A 64 1.56 11.57 -3.83
N LEU A 65 2.33 12.16 -4.73
CA LEU A 65 3.18 13.32 -4.44
C LEU A 65 2.41 14.64 -4.35
N ASP A 66 1.41 14.85 -5.22
CA ASP A 66 0.76 16.15 -5.40
C ASP A 66 -0.74 16.11 -5.11
N ARG A 67 -1.17 16.78 -4.04
CA ARG A 67 -2.60 16.89 -3.67
C ARG A 67 -3.45 17.64 -4.69
N TYR A 68 -2.84 18.40 -5.59
CA TYR A 68 -3.54 19.10 -6.67
C TYR A 68 -3.72 18.24 -7.93
N ASP A 69 -3.07 17.09 -8.00
CA ASP A 69 -3.27 16.11 -9.07
C ASP A 69 -4.48 15.22 -8.74
N PRO A 70 -5.45 15.04 -9.66
CA PRO A 70 -6.56 14.11 -9.47
C PRO A 70 -6.12 12.68 -9.10
N ALA A 71 -4.98 12.20 -9.64
CA ALA A 71 -4.45 10.87 -9.37
C ALA A 71 -4.15 10.65 -7.87
N TYR A 72 -3.83 11.71 -7.13
CA TYR A 72 -3.62 11.65 -5.68
C TYR A 72 -4.87 11.18 -4.95
N TRP A 73 -6.03 11.72 -5.34
CA TRP A 73 -7.29 11.40 -4.68
C TRP A 73 -7.80 10.02 -5.07
N ASP A 74 -7.60 9.61 -6.33
CA ASP A 74 -7.86 8.24 -6.77
C ASP A 74 -7.00 7.23 -6.00
N MET A 75 -5.72 7.55 -5.80
CA MET A 75 -4.81 6.73 -4.99
C MET A 75 -5.19 6.72 -3.51
N LEU A 76 -5.65 7.84 -2.96
CA LEU A 76 -6.12 7.90 -1.57
C LEU A 76 -7.36 7.02 -1.35
N ASP A 77 -8.32 7.03 -2.28
CA ASP A 77 -9.49 6.15 -2.24
C ASP A 77 -9.06 4.68 -2.35
N PHE A 78 -8.19 4.34 -3.32
CA PHE A 78 -7.61 3.00 -3.45
C PHE A 78 -6.93 2.52 -2.15
N CYS A 79 -6.03 3.33 -1.60
CA CYS A 79 -5.28 3.01 -0.39
C CYS A 79 -6.19 2.85 0.84
N THR A 80 -7.23 3.68 0.97
CA THR A 80 -8.23 3.58 2.04
C THR A 80 -9.02 2.26 1.94
N ARG A 81 -9.27 1.79 0.72
CA ARG A 81 -10.00 0.53 0.47
C ARG A 81 -9.17 -0.73 0.69
N LEU A 82 -7.84 -0.67 0.70
CA LEU A 82 -7.00 -1.84 1.01
C LEU A 82 -7.38 -2.48 2.35
N ALA A 83 -7.64 -1.66 3.38
CA ALA A 83 -8.01 -2.11 4.72
C ALA A 83 -9.40 -2.78 4.80
N THR A 84 -10.25 -2.62 3.78
CA THR A 84 -11.62 -3.18 3.77
C THR A 84 -11.73 -4.48 2.98
N ALA A 85 -10.65 -4.90 2.32
CA ALA A 85 -10.62 -6.13 1.56
C ALA A 85 -10.73 -7.37 2.44
N ARG A 86 -11.25 -8.47 1.89
CA ARG A 86 -11.27 -9.77 2.57
C ARG A 86 -9.86 -10.35 2.72
N GLY A 87 -8.97 -10.01 1.80
CA GLY A 87 -7.55 -10.34 1.78
C GLY A 87 -6.83 -9.62 0.65
N ILE A 88 -5.50 -9.61 0.73
CA ILE A 88 -4.61 -9.03 -0.28
C ILE A 88 -3.63 -10.11 -0.71
N ILE A 89 -3.59 -10.37 -2.01
CA ILE A 89 -2.63 -11.27 -2.64
C ILE A 89 -1.48 -10.41 -3.14
N VAL A 90 -0.25 -10.74 -2.77
CA VAL A 90 0.93 -9.92 -3.07
C VAL A 90 1.87 -10.71 -3.96
N ASN A 91 2.27 -10.12 -5.08
CA ASN A 91 3.29 -10.68 -5.97
C ASN A 91 4.71 -10.45 -5.41
N SER A 92 4.96 -10.99 -4.22
CA SER A 92 6.25 -10.99 -3.52
C SER A 92 6.33 -12.26 -2.66
N PHE A 93 7.45 -12.48 -1.98
CA PHE A 93 7.68 -13.56 -1.02
C PHE A 93 8.28 -13.01 0.27
N GLU A 94 8.06 -13.70 1.39
CA GLU A 94 8.31 -13.15 2.73
C GLU A 94 9.80 -12.81 2.98
N GLU A 95 10.69 -13.64 2.46
CA GLU A 95 12.14 -13.50 2.64
C GLU A 95 12.73 -12.30 1.89
N LEU A 96 12.01 -11.74 0.92
CA LEU A 96 12.49 -10.60 0.14
C LEU A 96 12.52 -9.30 0.97
N GLU A 97 11.50 -9.08 1.79
CA GLU A 97 11.29 -7.83 2.54
C GLU A 97 10.83 -8.12 3.98
N PRO A 98 11.62 -8.84 4.80
CA PRO A 98 11.16 -9.38 6.08
C PRO A 98 10.69 -8.32 7.08
N THR A 99 11.31 -7.13 7.05
CA THR A 99 10.91 -6.00 7.90
C THR A 99 9.51 -5.48 7.54
N ALA A 100 9.22 -5.35 6.24
CA ALA A 100 7.93 -4.91 5.76
C ALA A 100 6.87 -5.99 5.98
N VAL A 101 7.17 -7.25 5.66
CA VAL A 101 6.30 -8.41 5.89
C VAL A 101 5.85 -8.48 7.35
N ASN A 102 6.79 -8.34 8.29
CA ASN A 102 6.48 -8.34 9.72
C ASN A 102 5.57 -7.15 10.12
N ALA A 103 5.83 -5.95 9.62
CA ALA A 103 5.01 -4.78 9.94
C ALA A 103 3.58 -4.92 9.40
N VAL A 104 3.43 -5.45 8.17
CA VAL A 104 2.12 -5.71 7.56
C VAL A 104 1.39 -6.82 8.32
N ALA A 105 2.07 -7.91 8.69
CA ALA A 105 1.48 -9.02 9.43
C ALA A 105 0.98 -8.61 10.83
N GLN A 106 1.67 -7.66 11.49
CA GLN A 106 1.24 -7.06 12.75
C GLN A 106 0.11 -6.04 12.60
N GLY A 107 -0.31 -5.75 11.37
CA GLY A 107 -1.30 -4.71 11.08
C GLY A 107 -0.80 -3.29 11.31
N ALA A 108 0.51 -3.09 11.56
CA ALA A 108 1.07 -1.83 12.05
C ALA A 108 0.95 -0.68 11.03
N CYS A 109 0.86 -1.02 9.74
CA CYS A 109 0.68 -0.05 8.66
C CYS A 109 -0.80 0.26 8.38
N PHE A 110 -1.77 -0.42 8.97
CA PHE A 110 -3.19 -0.18 8.75
C PHE A 110 -3.78 0.79 9.79
N PRO A 111 -4.87 1.52 9.45
CA PRO A 111 -5.54 2.41 10.41
C PRO A 111 -6.02 1.70 11.68
N ASP A 112 -6.48 0.45 11.56
CA ASP A 112 -6.87 -0.41 12.66
C ASP A 112 -6.14 -1.76 12.53
N PRO A 113 -5.12 -2.02 13.36
CA PRO A 113 -4.36 -3.27 13.31
C PRO A 113 -5.21 -4.52 13.52
N THR A 114 -6.31 -4.43 14.27
CA THR A 114 -7.18 -5.57 14.58
C THR A 114 -8.07 -5.98 13.40
N ARG A 115 -8.21 -5.09 12.42
CA ARG A 115 -9.02 -5.27 11.21
C ARG A 115 -8.17 -5.40 9.95
N ALA A 116 -6.86 -5.54 10.08
CA ALA A 116 -5.97 -5.71 8.95
C ALA A 116 -6.39 -6.94 8.10
N PRO A 117 -6.41 -6.81 6.76
CA PRO A 117 -6.75 -7.91 5.87
C PRO A 117 -5.70 -9.02 5.94
N ARG A 118 -6.10 -10.25 5.64
CA ARG A 118 -5.14 -11.36 5.49
C ARG A 118 -4.29 -11.12 4.24
N ILE A 119 -2.97 -11.33 4.38
CA ILE A 119 -2.02 -11.15 3.29
C ILE A 119 -1.55 -12.52 2.79
N HIS A 120 -1.45 -12.66 1.47
CA HIS A 120 -1.02 -13.89 0.80
C HIS A 120 0.13 -13.58 -0.14
N TYR A 121 1.36 -13.87 0.27
CA TYR A 121 2.54 -13.76 -0.57
C TYR A 121 2.65 -14.98 -1.49
N ILE A 122 2.55 -14.78 -2.81
CA ILE A 122 2.54 -15.86 -3.80
C ILE A 122 3.56 -15.68 -4.93
N GLY A 123 4.45 -14.70 -4.79
CA GLY A 123 5.44 -14.39 -5.79
C GLY A 123 6.68 -15.31 -5.75
N PRO A 124 7.58 -15.17 -6.72
CA PRO A 124 7.45 -14.28 -7.87
C PRO A 124 6.58 -14.90 -8.98
N LEU A 125 5.52 -14.19 -9.37
CA LEU A 125 4.71 -14.49 -10.55
C LEU A 125 5.21 -13.64 -11.72
N LEU A 126 5.81 -14.31 -12.70
CA LEU A 126 6.41 -13.73 -13.88
C LEU A 126 5.78 -14.35 -15.13
N ALA A 127 5.72 -13.59 -16.22
CA ALA A 127 5.39 -14.15 -17.52
C ALA A 127 6.52 -15.09 -17.97
N GLU A 128 6.19 -16.12 -18.76
CA GLU A 128 7.20 -16.92 -19.42
C GLU A 128 8.03 -16.05 -20.38
N PRO A 129 9.34 -16.32 -20.56
CA PRO A 129 10.14 -15.59 -21.52
C PRO A 129 9.52 -15.71 -22.92
N GLN A 130 9.17 -14.59 -23.55
CA GLN A 130 8.84 -14.59 -24.97
C GLN A 130 10.11 -14.96 -25.75
N GLN A 131 10.11 -16.14 -26.37
CA GLN A 131 11.15 -16.49 -27.35
C GLN A 131 11.07 -15.47 -28.49
N SER A 132 12.11 -14.64 -28.60
CA SER A 132 12.30 -13.69 -29.69
C SER A 132 12.95 -14.37 -30.89
#